data_AF-A0A1W9UBB7-F1
#
_entry.id   AF-A0A1W9UBB7-F1
#
_cell.length_a   1.000
_cell.length_b   1.000
_cell.length_c   1.000
_cell.angle_alpha   90.00
_cell.angle_beta   90.00
_cell.angle_gamma   90.00
#
_symmetry.space_group_name_H-M   'P 1'
#
loop_
_entity.id
_entity.type
_entity.pdbx_description
1 polymer ?
#
loop_
_entity_poly.entity_id
_entity_poly.type
_entity_poly.pdbx_seq_one_letter_code
_entity_poly.pdbx_strand_id
1 'polypeptide(L)'
;MIIDFHTHITSPQVIHNREKYLARDAWFAELYSNPQARLITADELVAEMDRAGVQKSVAFGFGWRDPGLLREENDYVVDAVRRYPDRIIGFGIVNPAR
;
A
#
# COMPACT_ATOMS: atom_id res chain seq x y z
N MET A 1 23.74 -0.45 -3.90
CA MET A 1 22.46 -0.17 -3.23
C MET A 1 21.38 -0.17 -4.30
N ILE A 2 20.41 -1.07 -4.16
CA ILE A 2 19.24 -1.24 -5.01
C ILE A 2 18.06 -0.58 -4.31
N ILE A 3 17.37 0.29 -5.05
CA ILE A 3 16.15 0.94 -4.61
C ILE A 3 15.05 0.53 -5.58
N ASP A 4 13.99 -0.08 -5.06
CA ASP A 4 12.77 -0.29 -5.82
C ASP A 4 11.87 0.93 -5.65
N PHE A 5 11.65 1.67 -6.72
CA PHE A 5 10.98 2.96 -6.66
C PHE A 5 9.45 2.87 -6.73
N HIS A 6 8.89 1.68 -6.99
CA HIS A 6 7.45 1.55 -7.15
C HIS A 6 6.94 0.28 -6.49
N THR A 7 6.54 0.41 -5.23
CA THR A 7 5.82 -0.65 -4.52
C THR A 7 4.52 -0.14 -3.90
N HIS A 8 3.57 -1.06 -3.75
CA HIS A 8 2.31 -0.79 -3.05
C HIS A 8 2.27 -1.60 -1.75
N ILE A 9 1.85 -0.95 -0.68
CA ILE A 9 1.47 -1.62 0.57
C ILE A 9 0.01 -1.30 0.85
N THR A 10 -0.69 -2.19 1.53
CA THR A 10 -2.11 -2.05 1.84
C THR A 10 -2.33 -2.38 3.30
N SER A 11 -3.15 -1.58 3.99
CA SER A 11 -3.39 -1.81 5.41
C SER A 11 -3.97 -3.21 5.67
N PRO A 12 -3.63 -3.86 6.80
CA PRO A 12 -4.19 -5.17 7.16
C PRO A 12 -5.73 -5.15 7.20
N GLN A 13 -6.34 -4.01 7.52
CA GLN A 13 -7.79 -3.84 7.54
C GLN A 13 -8.40 -3.95 6.14
N VAL A 14 -7.78 -3.35 5.13
CA VAL A 14 -8.22 -3.47 3.73
C VAL A 14 -8.02 -4.89 3.22
N ILE A 15 -6.89 -5.52 3.53
CA ILE A 15 -6.61 -6.92 3.14
C ILE A 15 -7.63 -7.87 3.77
N HIS A 16 -7.87 -7.77 5.07
CA HIS A 16 -8.80 -8.65 5.80
C HIS A 16 -10.26 -8.48 5.33
N ASN A 17 -10.66 -7.27 4.99
CA ASN A 17 -12.03 -6.95 4.58
C ASN A 17 -12.13 -6.69 3.06
N ARG A 18 -11.32 -7.37 2.23
CA ARG A 18 -11.20 -7.11 0.79
C ARG A 18 -12.55 -6.92 0.09
N GLU A 19 -13.49 -7.85 0.28
CA GLU A 19 -14.84 -7.81 -0.32
C GLU A 19 -15.61 -6.52 0.00
N LYS A 20 -15.50 -6.03 1.25
CA LYS A 20 -16.14 -4.78 1.67
C LYS A 20 -15.56 -3.58 0.90
N TYR A 21 -14.26 -3.57 0.65
CA TYR A 21 -13.59 -2.49 -0.07
C TYR A 21 -13.81 -2.58 -1.58
N LEU A 22 -13.89 -3.78 -2.15
CA LEU A 22 -14.30 -4.00 -3.54
C LEU A 22 -15.71 -3.44 -3.79
N ALA A 23 -16.64 -3.61 -2.86
CA ALA A 23 -17.98 -3.03 -2.95
C ALA A 23 -18.01 -1.50 -2.75
N ARG A 24 -17.00 -0.92 -2.08
CA ARG A 24 -16.97 0.50 -1.68
C ARG A 24 -16.32 1.42 -2.71
N ASP A 25 -15.37 0.93 -3.50
CA ASP A 25 -14.64 1.74 -4.48
C ASP A 25 -14.48 0.99 -5.81
N ALA A 26 -15.00 1.58 -6.89
CA ALA A 26 -14.98 0.97 -8.22
C ALA A 26 -13.56 0.84 -8.82
N TRP A 27 -12.62 1.73 -8.48
CA TRP A 27 -11.24 1.65 -8.96
C TRP A 27 -10.51 0.50 -8.30
N PHE A 28 -10.76 0.30 -7.00
CA PHE A 28 -10.24 -0.84 -6.27
C PHE A 28 -10.84 -2.15 -6.80
N ALA A 29 -12.14 -2.17 -7.07
CA ALA A 29 -12.82 -3.32 -7.67
C ALA A 29 -12.22 -3.72 -9.04
N GLU A 30 -11.94 -2.73 -9.89
CA GLU A 30 -11.36 -2.98 -11.22
C GLU A 30 -10.01 -3.71 -11.14
N LEU A 31 -9.14 -3.30 -10.21
CA LEU A 31 -7.79 -3.86 -10.11
C LEU A 31 -7.70 -5.11 -9.22
N TYR A 32 -8.58 -5.23 -8.22
CA TYR A 32 -8.47 -6.26 -7.18
C TYR A 32 -9.68 -7.20 -7.07
N SER A 33 -10.62 -7.19 -8.02
CA SER A 33 -11.68 -8.21 -8.08
C SER A 33 -11.15 -9.62 -8.32
N ASN A 34 -10.04 -9.76 -9.03
CA ASN A 34 -9.35 -11.04 -9.16
C ASN A 34 -8.65 -11.39 -7.84
N PRO A 35 -9.01 -12.49 -7.15
CA PRO A 35 -8.38 -12.87 -5.88
C PRO A 35 -6.88 -13.19 -6.02
N GLN A 36 -6.38 -13.46 -7.22
CA GLN A 36 -4.95 -13.64 -7.50
C GLN A 36 -4.17 -12.31 -7.52
N ALA A 37 -4.85 -11.17 -7.62
CA ALA A 37 -4.21 -9.86 -7.45
C ALA A 37 -3.85 -9.69 -5.97
N ARG A 38 -2.57 -9.90 -5.65
CA ARG A 38 -2.06 -9.90 -4.27
C ARG A 38 -2.02 -8.48 -3.71
N LEU A 39 -2.41 -8.37 -2.45
CA LEU A 39 -2.22 -7.19 -1.61
C LEU A 39 -1.28 -7.63 -0.49
N ILE A 40 -0.30 -6.78 -0.16
CA ILE A 40 0.69 -7.09 0.86
C ILE A 40 0.80 -5.97 1.87
N THR A 41 1.15 -6.36 3.09
CA THR A 41 1.48 -5.46 4.19
C THR A 41 2.92 -4.93 4.05
N ALA A 42 3.27 -3.92 4.84
CA ALA A 42 4.64 -3.43 4.95
C ALA A 42 5.63 -4.50 5.41
N ASP A 43 5.20 -5.40 6.30
CA ASP A 43 6.06 -6.45 6.88
C ASP A 43 6.39 -7.49 5.81
N GLU A 44 5.40 -7.86 5.00
CA GLU A 44 5.58 -8.73 3.84
C GLU A 44 6.46 -8.06 2.78
N LEU A 45 6.30 -6.76 2.53
CA LEU A 45 7.19 -6.02 1.63
C LEU A 45 8.65 -6.11 2.11
N VAL A 46 8.93 -5.87 3.38
CA VAL A 46 10.30 -5.95 3.93
C VAL A 46 10.85 -7.38 3.82
N ALA A 47 10.03 -8.39 4.07
CA ALA A 47 10.44 -9.79 3.92
C ALA A 47 10.80 -10.13 2.46
N GLU A 48 10.04 -9.63 1.48
CA GLU A 48 10.37 -9.80 0.05
C GLU A 48 11.60 -8.99 -0.35
N MET A 49 11.77 -7.78 0.18
CA MET A 49 12.98 -6.98 -0.03
C MET A 49 14.24 -7.74 0.41
N ASP A 50 14.20 -8.40 1.56
CA ASP A 50 15.31 -9.22 2.08
C ASP A 50 15.62 -10.39 1.15
N ARG A 51 14.60 -11.08 0.62
CA ARG A 51 14.77 -12.19 -0.34
C ARG A 51 15.33 -11.72 -1.68
N ALA A 52 14.91 -10.54 -2.14
CA ALA A 52 15.30 -9.97 -3.44
C ALA A 52 16.61 -9.16 -3.37
N GLY A 53 17.16 -8.90 -2.17
CA GLY A 53 18.35 -8.07 -1.99
C GLY A 53 18.11 -6.56 -2.22
N VAL A 54 16.86 -6.10 -2.11
CA VAL A 54 16.48 -4.69 -2.22
C VAL A 54 16.71 -3.98 -0.87
N GLN A 55 17.53 -2.93 -0.87
CA GLN A 55 17.87 -2.23 0.36
C GLN A 55 16.78 -1.23 0.78
N LYS A 56 16.17 -0.51 -0.17
CA LYS A 56 15.08 0.43 0.09
C LYS A 56 13.96 0.31 -0.93
N SER A 57 12.72 0.55 -0.50
CA SER A 57 11.57 0.66 -1.40
C SER A 57 10.80 1.94 -1.15
N VAL A 58 10.34 2.57 -2.23
CA VAL A 58 9.34 3.65 -2.16
C VAL A 58 7.97 3.00 -2.17
N ALA A 59 7.20 3.19 -1.10
CA ALA A 59 5.91 2.55 -0.90
C ALA A 59 4.79 3.57 -0.73
N PHE A 60 3.61 3.24 -1.26
CA PHE A 60 2.40 4.05 -1.15
C PHE A 60 1.15 3.16 -1.14
N GLY A 61 0.05 3.71 -0.59
CA GLY A 61 -1.24 3.05 -0.57
C GLY A 61 -1.94 3.04 -1.93
N PHE A 62 -3.18 2.54 -1.94
CA PHE A 62 -4.05 2.59 -3.12
C PHE A 62 -4.70 3.97 -3.28
N GLY A 63 -4.74 4.53 -4.50
CA GLY A 63 -5.40 5.81 -4.75
C GLY A 63 -6.93 5.70 -4.69
N TRP A 64 -7.54 6.04 -3.56
CA TRP A 64 -8.99 5.98 -3.35
C TRP A 64 -9.74 7.21 -3.83
N ARG A 65 -11.04 7.05 -4.14
CA ARG A 65 -11.94 8.19 -4.32
C ARG A 65 -12.35 8.83 -2.98
N ASP A 66 -12.53 8.02 -1.95
CA ASP A 66 -12.98 8.43 -0.62
C ASP A 66 -11.82 9.11 0.16
N PRO A 67 -11.98 10.35 0.64
CA PRO A 67 -10.92 11.08 1.34
C PRO A 67 -10.61 10.52 2.74
N GLY A 68 -11.56 9.83 3.38
CA GLY A 68 -11.31 9.08 4.61
C GLY A 68 -10.37 7.92 4.36
N LEU A 69 -10.59 7.16 3.28
CA LEU A 69 -9.69 6.05 2.90
C LEU A 69 -8.29 6.52 2.49
N LEU A 70 -8.20 7.65 1.79
CA LEU A 70 -6.91 8.29 1.50
C LEU A 70 -6.14 8.59 2.80
N ARG A 71 -6.83 9.11 3.82
CA ARG A 71 -6.21 9.39 5.12
C ARG A 71 -5.78 8.09 5.81
N GLU A 72 -6.68 7.11 5.90
CA GLU A 72 -6.40 5.83 6.58
C GLU A 72 -5.19 5.10 5.96
N GLU A 73 -5.09 5.03 4.64
CA GLU A 73 -3.94 4.40 3.99
C GLU A 73 -2.66 5.25 4.08
N ASN A 74 -2.76 6.58 4.01
CA ASN A 74 -1.60 7.44 4.27
C ASN A 74 -1.08 7.28 5.71
N ASP A 75 -1.98 7.17 6.70
CA ASP A 75 -1.59 6.91 8.09
C ASP A 75 -0.89 5.54 8.21
N TYR A 76 -1.34 4.53 7.47
CA TYR A 76 -0.65 3.23 7.39
C TYR A 76 0.74 3.33 6.76
N VAL A 77 0.91 4.12 5.68
CA VAL A 77 2.24 4.37 5.08
C VAL A 77 3.17 5.10 6.06
N VAL A 78 2.66 6.09 6.79
CA VAL A 78 3.43 6.80 7.83
C VAL A 78 3.86 5.85 8.96
N ASP A 79 2.97 4.95 9.40
CA ASP A 79 3.30 3.90 10.36
C ASP A 79 4.39 2.95 9.82
N ALA A 80 4.27 2.50 8.57
CA ALA A 80 5.28 1.65 7.93
C ALA A 80 6.66 2.32 7.86
N VAL A 81 6.72 3.61 7.52
CA VAL A 81 7.97 4.40 7.54
C VAL A 81 8.53 4.49 8.96
N ARG A 82 7.71 4.67 9.99
CA ARG A 82 8.18 4.72 11.39
C ARG A 82 8.73 3.39 11.87
N ARG A 83 8.12 2.27 11.47
CA ARG A 83 8.57 0.92 11.84
C ARG A 83 9.83 0.49 11.07
N TYR A 84 10.01 0.98 9.84
CA TYR A 84 11.12 0.63 8.97
C TYR A 84 11.80 1.84 8.32
N PRO A 85 12.33 2.80 9.11
CA PRO A 85 12.79 4.10 8.60
C PRO A 85 13.98 4.02 7.64
N ASP A 86 14.80 2.97 7.75
CA ASP A 86 15.94 2.75 6.87
C ASP A 86 15.60 1.94 5.60
N ARG A 87 14.39 1.37 5.53
CA ARG A 87 13.97 0.45 4.45
C ARG A 87 12.84 1.04 3.59
N ILE A 88 11.89 1.75 4.18
CA ILE A 88 10.70 2.25 3.49
C ILE A 88 10.73 3.77 3.37
N ILE A 89 10.56 4.27 2.16
CA ILE A 89 10.33 5.68 1.84
C ILE A 89 8.85 5.83 1.51
N GLY A 90 8.09 6.56 2.31
CA GLY A 90 6.64 6.70 2.14
C GLY A 90 6.26 7.82 1.17
N PHE A 91 5.40 7.51 0.21
CA PHE A 91 4.73 8.52 -0.64
C PHE A 91 3.27 8.65 -0.24
N GLY A 92 2.81 9.89 -0.12
CA GLY A 92 1.42 10.21 0.19
C GLY A 92 0.55 10.14 -1.06
N ILE A 93 -0.61 9.50 -0.95
CA ILE A 93 -1.64 9.48 -1.98
C ILE A 93 -2.65 10.60 -1.76
N VAL A 94 -3.08 11.22 -2.85
CA VAL A 94 -4.15 12.22 -2.88
C VAL A 94 -5.03 11.99 -4.10
N ASN A 95 -6.32 12.32 -3.99
CA ASN A 95 -7.17 12.47 -5.17
C ASN A 95 -7.10 13.94 -5.62
N PRO A 96 -6.49 14.25 -6.79
CA PRO A 96 -6.30 15.62 -7.25
C PRO A 96 -7.59 16.25 -7.79
N ALA A 97 -8.58 15.45 -8.16
CA ALA A 97 -9.90 15.92 -8.56
C ALA A 97 -10.75 16.08 -7.29
N ARG A 98 -10.74 17.28 -6.73
CA ARG A 98 -11.77 17.69 -5.77
C ARG A 98 -13.10 17.88 -6.47
#